data_AF-B5XAV1-F1
#
_entry.id   AF-B5XAV1-F1
#
_cell.length_a   1.000
_cell.length_b   1.000
_cell.length_c   1.000
_cell.angle_alpha   90.00
_cell.angle_beta   90.00
_cell.angle_gamma   90.00
#
_symmetry.space_group_name_H-M   'P 1'
#
loop_
_entity.id
_entity.type
_entity.pdbx_description
1 polymer ?
#
loop_
_entity_poly.entity_id
_entity_poly.type
_entity_poly.pdbx_seq_one_letter_code
_entity_poly.pdbx_strand_id
1 'polypeptide(L)'
;MSSGPFYLESNMPEHISISDFVALTNEDLASPATSIFQSKMSECRNTVSAVEESMEMDQSTLQRMKKMIKAIHSSGISHAENKEQYIDVLENLGNSHLTQDNNEVSTGFLNLAVFTREVTALFKNLVQNLNNIISFPLENILKSELRDSRLELKKQLEKSWKDYDIKVGKLEKERREKSRQLGLIKTEGYNVTEDMERERRTFQLQMCEVGSWS
;
A
#
# COMPACT_ATOMS: atom_id res chain seq x y z
N MET A 1 -20.49 5.64 -23.94
CA MET A 1 -20.18 6.14 -22.57
C MET A 1 -21.02 5.33 -21.61
N SER A 2 -20.43 4.33 -20.97
CA SER A 2 -21.02 3.64 -19.82
C SER A 2 -19.89 3.47 -18.82
N SER A 3 -19.81 4.42 -17.90
CA SER A 3 -18.88 4.42 -16.78
C SER A 3 -19.51 3.54 -15.70
N GLY A 4 -19.23 2.24 -15.73
CA GLY A 4 -19.52 1.37 -14.60
C GLY A 4 -18.61 1.72 -13.42
N PRO A 5 -19.08 1.67 -12.16
CA PRO A 5 -18.22 1.90 -11.01
C PRO A 5 -17.28 0.70 -10.87
N PHE A 6 -16.03 0.90 -11.25
CA PHE A 6 -14.93 0.09 -10.77
C PHE A 6 -14.67 0.44 -9.30
N TYR A 7 -14.15 -0.55 -8.56
CA TYR A 7 -13.71 -0.56 -7.16
C TYR A 7 -14.71 -1.12 -6.14
N LEU A 8 -14.72 -2.46 -6.11
CA LEU A 8 -14.47 -3.29 -4.91
C LEU A 8 -15.30 -2.94 -3.67
N GLU A 9 -16.58 -3.30 -3.71
CA GLU A 9 -17.27 -3.78 -2.52
C GLU A 9 -16.89 -5.26 -2.31
N SER A 10 -15.61 -5.50 -2.01
CA SER A 10 -15.19 -6.77 -1.43
C SER A 10 -15.57 -6.72 0.04
N ASN A 11 -16.82 -7.07 0.33
CA ASN A 11 -17.19 -7.62 1.62
C ASN A 11 -16.28 -8.83 1.88
N MET A 12 -15.16 -8.61 2.56
CA MET A 12 -14.31 -9.64 3.12
C MET A 12 -14.96 -10.05 4.45
N PRO A 13 -15.64 -11.22 4.53
CA PRO A 13 -16.50 -11.56 5.67
C PRO A 13 -15.74 -11.91 6.96
N GLU A 14 -14.41 -11.73 7.00
CA GLU A 14 -13.53 -12.09 8.12
C GLU A 14 -12.76 -10.89 8.72
N HIS A 15 -13.16 -9.66 8.40
CA HIS A 15 -12.49 -8.45 8.88
C HIS A 15 -13.37 -7.63 9.82
N ILE A 16 -12.80 -7.30 10.97
CA ILE A 16 -13.40 -6.34 11.88
C ILE A 16 -13.28 -4.95 11.26
N SER A 17 -14.41 -4.26 11.09
CA SER A 17 -14.37 -2.88 10.61
C SER A 17 -13.82 -1.95 11.71
N ILE A 18 -13.34 -0.76 11.33
CA ILE A 18 -12.91 0.25 12.30
C ILE A 18 -14.06 0.61 13.25
N SER A 19 -15.29 0.71 12.72
CA SER A 19 -16.48 0.99 13.52
C SER A 19 -16.75 -0.10 14.56
N ASP A 20 -16.65 -1.38 14.15
CA ASP A 20 -16.87 -2.51 15.05
C ASP A 20 -15.77 -2.59 16.12
N PHE A 21 -14.52 -2.37 15.73
CA PHE A 21 -13.39 -2.32 16.66
C PHE A 21 -13.57 -1.20 17.70
N VAL A 22 -13.98 0.00 17.27
CA VAL A 22 -14.24 1.13 18.17
C VAL A 22 -15.41 0.81 19.11
N ALA A 23 -16.50 0.23 18.61
CA ALA A 23 -17.64 -0.18 19.44
C ALA A 23 -17.21 -1.22 20.50
N LEU A 24 -16.49 -2.26 20.09
CA LEU A 24 -15.97 -3.31 20.98
C LEU A 24 -15.00 -2.75 22.02
N THR A 25 -14.15 -1.79 21.63
CA THR A 25 -13.20 -1.14 22.54
C THR A 25 -13.93 -0.26 23.55
N ASN A 26 -14.94 0.50 23.12
CA ASN A 26 -15.75 1.34 24.01
C ASN A 26 -16.56 0.51 25.01
N GLU A 27 -17.14 -0.61 24.57
CA GLU A 27 -17.81 -1.55 25.46
C GLU A 27 -16.84 -2.15 26.49
N ASP A 28 -15.64 -2.55 26.04
CA ASP A 28 -14.58 -3.06 26.91
C ASP A 28 -14.03 -2.02 27.90
N LEU A 29 -14.07 -0.74 27.53
CA LEU A 29 -13.72 0.38 28.42
C LEU A 29 -14.81 0.62 29.47
N ALA A 30 -16.08 0.59 29.07
CA ALA A 30 -17.22 0.86 29.95
C ALA A 30 -17.51 -0.30 30.91
N SER A 31 -17.42 -1.54 30.44
CA SER A 31 -17.80 -2.75 31.18
C SER A 31 -16.84 -3.92 30.93
N PRO A 32 -15.60 -3.88 31.45
CA PRO A 32 -14.57 -4.89 31.17
C PRO A 32 -14.95 -6.32 31.57
N ALA A 33 -15.80 -6.49 32.59
CA ALA A 33 -16.18 -7.80 33.11
C ALA A 33 -17.16 -8.58 32.22
N THR A 34 -17.94 -7.88 31.38
CA THR A 34 -18.94 -8.47 30.47
C THR A 34 -18.55 -8.36 28.99
N SER A 35 -17.44 -7.68 28.72
CA SER A 35 -16.91 -7.45 27.39
C SER A 35 -16.61 -8.75 26.64
N ILE A 36 -16.99 -8.79 25.37
CA ILE A 36 -16.64 -9.88 24.44
C ILE A 36 -15.32 -9.62 23.70
N PHE A 37 -14.61 -8.53 24.00
CA PHE A 37 -13.41 -8.11 23.27
C PHE A 37 -12.37 -9.22 23.16
N GLN A 38 -12.13 -9.98 24.23
CA GLN A 38 -11.22 -11.13 24.24
C GLN A 38 -11.50 -12.11 23.10
N SER A 39 -12.78 -12.45 22.87
CA SER A 39 -13.17 -13.39 21.81
C SER A 39 -12.91 -12.84 20.40
N LYS A 40 -12.85 -11.51 20.27
CA LYS A 40 -12.64 -10.77 19.03
C LYS A 40 -11.18 -10.37 18.77
N MET A 41 -10.27 -10.56 19.74
CA MET A 41 -8.85 -10.22 19.55
C MET A 41 -8.17 -10.99 18.42
N SER A 42 -8.53 -12.26 18.21
CA SER A 42 -8.02 -13.06 17.08
C SER A 42 -8.45 -12.49 15.73
N GLU A 43 -9.71 -12.06 15.63
CA GLU A 43 -10.27 -11.43 14.43
C GLU A 43 -9.58 -10.08 14.13
N CYS A 44 -9.30 -9.29 15.17
CA CYS A 44 -8.51 -8.06 15.07
C CYS A 44 -7.10 -8.33 14.48
N ARG A 45 -6.41 -9.34 15.02
CA ARG A 45 -5.08 -9.75 14.56
C ARG A 45 -5.10 -10.24 13.11
N ASN A 46 -6.10 -11.03 12.74
CA ASN A 46 -6.25 -11.54 11.37
C ASN A 46 -6.52 -10.41 10.38
N THR A 47 -7.33 -9.42 10.78
CA THR A 47 -7.60 -8.22 9.97
C THR A 47 -6.31 -7.46 9.68
N VAL A 48 -5.46 -7.22 10.69
CA VAL A 48 -4.16 -6.56 10.47
C VAL A 48 -3.23 -7.38 9.58
N SER A 49 -3.22 -8.69 9.73
CA SER A 49 -2.42 -9.58 8.87
C SER A 49 -2.86 -9.49 7.41
N ALA A 50 -4.17 -9.53 7.15
CA ALA A 50 -4.73 -9.42 5.80
C ALA A 50 -4.49 -8.05 5.15
N VAL A 51 -4.64 -6.96 5.92
CA VAL A 51 -4.29 -5.60 5.44
C VAL A 51 -2.81 -5.53 5.08
N GLU A 52 -1.94 -6.10 5.90
CA GLU A 52 -0.50 -6.11 5.65
C GLU A 52 -0.14 -6.87 4.37
N GLU A 53 -0.73 -8.06 4.16
CA GLU A 53 -0.54 -8.86 2.93
C GLU A 53 -1.05 -8.11 1.69
N SER A 54 -2.22 -7.44 1.78
CA SER A 54 -2.75 -6.61 0.69
C SER A 54 -1.80 -5.46 0.35
N MET A 55 -1.29 -4.76 1.36
CA MET A 55 -0.34 -3.66 1.16
C MET A 55 0.99 -4.13 0.56
N GLU A 56 1.46 -5.33 0.92
CA GLU A 56 2.64 -5.93 0.29
C GLU A 56 2.39 -6.23 -1.21
N MET A 57 1.22 -6.79 -1.53
CA MET A 57 0.81 -7.03 -2.91
C MET A 57 0.73 -5.74 -3.73
N ASP A 58 0.11 -4.69 -3.18
CA ASP A 58 0.03 -3.37 -3.81
C ASP A 58 1.42 -2.78 -4.04
N GLN A 59 2.30 -2.87 -3.03
CA GLN A 59 3.68 -2.43 -3.13
C GLN A 59 4.44 -3.15 -4.26
N SER A 60 4.21 -4.46 -4.42
CA SER A 60 4.82 -5.24 -5.52
C SER A 60 4.32 -4.77 -6.89
N THR A 61 3.04 -4.42 -7.00
CA THR A 61 2.41 -3.89 -8.21
C THR A 61 2.96 -2.51 -8.55
N LEU A 62 3.09 -1.63 -7.56
CA LEU A 62 3.70 -0.30 -7.73
C LEU A 62 5.18 -0.38 -8.13
N GLN A 63 5.94 -1.34 -7.62
CA GLN A 63 7.32 -1.59 -8.07
C GLN A 63 7.38 -2.01 -9.55
N ARG A 64 6.43 -2.82 -10.00
CA ARG A 64 6.31 -3.19 -11.41
C ARG A 64 5.97 -1.98 -12.28
N MET A 65 5.03 -1.14 -11.82
CA MET A 65 4.67 0.11 -12.48
C MET A 65 5.88 1.03 -12.65
N LYS A 66 6.68 1.21 -11.59
CA LYS A 66 7.93 1.98 -11.64
C LYS A 66 8.89 1.46 -12.72
N LYS A 67 9.05 0.14 -12.83
CA LYS A 67 9.90 -0.47 -13.88
C LYS A 67 9.35 -0.21 -15.28
N MET A 68 8.04 -0.35 -15.48
CA MET A 68 7.40 -0.10 -16.78
C MET A 68 7.55 1.36 -17.22
N ILE A 69 7.37 2.33 -16.31
CA ILE A 69 7.55 3.76 -16.62
C ILE A 69 8.99 4.08 -16.98
N LYS A 70 9.97 3.52 -16.25
CA LYS A 70 11.39 3.67 -16.60
C LYS A 70 11.69 3.11 -17.99
N ALA A 71 11.11 1.97 -18.34
CA ALA A 71 11.26 1.38 -19.67
C ALA A 71 10.64 2.27 -20.76
N ILE A 72 9.43 2.80 -20.54
CA ILE A 72 8.77 3.75 -21.47
C ILE A 72 9.61 5.01 -21.63
N HIS A 73 10.15 5.56 -20.55
CA HIS A 73 10.99 6.75 -20.60
C HIS A 73 12.27 6.50 -21.41
N SER A 74 12.97 5.40 -21.13
CA SER A 74 14.20 5.04 -21.83
C SER A 74 13.97 4.77 -23.32
N SER A 75 12.92 4.02 -23.67
CA SER A 75 12.58 3.74 -25.07
C SER A 75 12.10 5.01 -25.80
N GLY A 76 11.39 5.89 -25.10
CA GLY A 76 10.97 7.19 -25.61
C GLY A 76 12.17 8.09 -25.95
N ILE A 77 13.20 8.16 -25.10
CA ILE A 77 14.42 8.92 -25.40
C ILE A 77 15.08 8.38 -26.67
N SER A 78 15.30 7.06 -26.76
CA SER A 78 15.94 6.45 -27.94
C SER A 78 15.11 6.64 -29.22
N HIS A 79 13.77 6.57 -29.13
CA HIS A 79 12.91 6.84 -30.27
C HIS A 79 13.00 8.30 -30.73
N ALA A 80 13.11 9.24 -29.80
CA ALA A 80 13.30 10.65 -30.12
C ALA A 80 14.66 10.90 -30.80
N GLU A 81 15.74 10.24 -30.36
CA GLU A 81 17.06 10.29 -31.00
C GLU A 81 17.03 9.75 -32.44
N ASN A 82 16.34 8.63 -32.66
CA ASN A 82 16.16 8.08 -34.02
C ASN A 82 15.39 9.04 -34.94
N LYS A 83 14.41 9.78 -34.39
CA LYS A 83 13.69 10.82 -35.13
C LYS A 83 14.60 11.99 -35.51
N GLU A 84 15.52 12.40 -34.64
CA GLU A 84 16.52 13.44 -34.98
C GLU A 84 17.41 12.99 -36.14
N GLN A 85 17.95 11.76 -36.09
CA GLN A 85 18.74 11.22 -37.20
C GLN A 85 17.94 11.12 -38.51
N TYR A 86 16.65 10.76 -38.42
CA TYR A 86 15.77 10.74 -39.58
C TYR A 86 15.54 12.14 -40.17
N ILE A 87 15.38 13.16 -39.32
CA ILE A 87 15.29 14.57 -39.73
C ILE A 87 16.55 14.98 -40.49
N ASP A 88 17.74 14.64 -39.99
CA ASP A 88 19.02 14.96 -40.67
C ASP A 88 19.07 14.35 -42.09
N VAL A 89 18.61 13.11 -42.24
CA VAL A 89 18.54 12.45 -43.57
C VAL A 89 17.56 13.18 -44.50
N LEU A 90 16.39 13.59 -44.00
CA LEU A 90 15.41 14.36 -44.79
C LEU A 90 15.99 15.70 -45.25
N GLU A 91 16.70 16.41 -44.37
CA GLU A 91 17.33 17.69 -44.70
C GLU A 91 18.45 17.52 -45.72
N ASN A 92 19.25 16.46 -45.60
CA ASN A 92 20.28 16.14 -46.58
C ASN A 92 19.68 15.82 -47.96
N LEU A 93 18.56 15.09 -48.02
CA LEU A 93 17.86 14.82 -49.28
C LEU A 93 17.22 16.07 -49.88
N GLY A 94 16.64 16.93 -49.03
CA GLY A 94 16.10 18.23 -49.44
C GLY A 94 17.17 19.15 -50.03
N ASN A 95 18.39 19.11 -49.49
CA ASN A 95 19.51 19.96 -49.91
C ASN A 95 20.43 19.32 -50.97
N SER A 96 20.12 18.10 -51.43
CA SER A 96 20.98 17.34 -52.36
C SER A 96 20.95 17.89 -53.79
N HIS A 97 22.08 17.86 -54.48
CA HIS A 97 22.17 18.20 -55.90
C HIS A 97 21.30 17.30 -56.80
N LEU A 98 21.02 16.07 -56.37
CA LEU A 98 20.13 15.15 -57.11
C LEU A 98 18.67 15.63 -57.18
N THR A 99 18.25 16.49 -56.25
CA THR A 99 16.89 17.03 -56.17
C THR A 99 16.79 18.48 -56.64
N GLN A 100 17.90 19.14 -56.98
CA GLN A 100 17.91 20.55 -57.44
C GLN A 100 17.19 20.77 -58.79
N ASP A 101 17.13 19.75 -59.63
CA ASP A 101 16.34 19.80 -60.88
C ASP A 101 14.83 19.54 -60.64
N ASN A 102 14.45 19.17 -59.40
CA ASN A 102 13.06 18.89 -58.99
C ASN A 102 12.73 19.59 -57.66
N ASN A 103 12.47 20.90 -57.76
CA ASN A 103 12.15 21.78 -56.64
C ASN A 103 10.98 21.29 -55.77
N GLU A 104 10.00 20.61 -56.35
CA GLU A 104 8.85 20.08 -55.61
C GLU A 104 9.26 18.94 -54.67
N VAL A 105 10.11 18.03 -55.14
CA VAL A 105 10.63 16.91 -54.33
C VAL A 105 11.55 17.41 -53.22
N SER A 106 12.46 18.36 -53.52
CA SER A 106 13.31 19.00 -52.51
C SER A 106 12.48 19.67 -51.41
N THR A 107 11.48 20.47 -51.81
CA THR A 107 10.55 21.13 -50.88
C THR A 107 9.75 20.11 -50.05
N GLY A 108 9.33 19.00 -50.66
CA GLY A 108 8.65 17.91 -49.97
C GLY A 108 9.47 17.30 -48.83
N PHE A 109 10.75 17.02 -49.05
CA PHE A 109 11.65 16.51 -48.00
C PHE A 109 11.84 17.51 -46.85
N LEU A 110 12.05 18.79 -47.17
CA LEU A 110 12.21 19.84 -46.15
C LEU A 110 10.94 20.03 -45.31
N ASN A 111 9.76 20.03 -45.95
CA ASN A 111 8.49 20.10 -45.24
C ASN A 111 8.27 18.90 -44.32
N LEU A 112 8.64 17.69 -44.76
CA LEU A 112 8.57 16.49 -43.92
C LEU A 112 9.56 16.55 -42.75
N ALA A 113 10.75 17.13 -42.95
CA ALA A 113 11.71 17.36 -41.88
C ALA A 113 11.15 18.30 -40.80
N VAL A 114 10.56 19.43 -41.22
CA VAL A 114 9.90 20.38 -40.31
C VAL A 114 8.75 19.71 -39.56
N PHE A 115 7.85 19.00 -40.25
CA PHE A 115 6.76 18.26 -39.62
C PHE A 115 7.26 17.25 -38.59
N THR A 116 8.29 16.47 -38.96
CA THR A 116 8.86 15.45 -38.06
C THR A 116 9.48 16.10 -36.82
N ARG A 117 10.13 17.26 -36.97
CA ARG A 117 10.72 18.02 -35.86
C ARG A 117 9.65 18.48 -34.85
N GLU A 118 8.54 19.01 -35.33
CA GLU A 118 7.42 19.43 -34.47
C GLU A 118 6.83 18.24 -33.71
N VAL A 119 6.61 17.11 -34.39
CA VAL A 119 6.15 15.87 -33.74
C VAL A 119 7.15 15.36 -32.70
N THR A 120 8.46 15.42 -32.99
CA THR A 120 9.51 15.01 -32.05
C THR A 120 9.54 15.89 -30.81
N ALA A 121 9.34 17.21 -30.95
CA ALA A 121 9.26 18.12 -29.81
C ALA A 121 8.07 17.79 -28.88
N LEU A 122 6.89 17.57 -29.46
CA LEU A 122 5.70 17.16 -28.70
C LEU A 122 5.91 15.80 -28.01
N PHE A 123 6.53 14.84 -28.71
CA PHE A 123 6.81 13.52 -28.16
C PHE A 123 7.81 13.56 -26.99
N LYS A 124 8.90 14.33 -27.12
CA LYS A 124 9.87 14.55 -26.02
C LYS A 124 9.17 15.12 -24.79
N ASN A 125 8.27 16.09 -24.97
CA ASN A 125 7.48 16.67 -23.89
C ASN A 125 6.57 15.64 -23.20
N LEU A 126 5.88 14.80 -23.99
CA LEU A 126 5.03 13.72 -23.47
C LEU A 126 5.83 12.72 -22.62
N VAL A 127 6.96 12.23 -23.15
CA VAL A 127 7.83 11.25 -22.47
C VAL A 127 8.34 11.82 -21.15
N GLN A 128 8.78 13.08 -21.15
CA GLN A 128 9.27 13.75 -19.96
C GLN A 128 8.16 13.96 -18.92
N ASN A 129 6.98 14.41 -19.35
CA ASN A 129 5.84 14.65 -18.46
C ASN A 129 5.37 13.35 -17.80
N LEU A 130 5.26 12.26 -18.57
CA LEU A 130 4.88 10.95 -18.04
C LEU A 130 5.84 10.51 -16.92
N ASN A 131 7.14 10.64 -17.15
CA ASN A 131 8.14 10.29 -16.15
C ASN A 131 8.07 11.22 -14.93
N ASN A 132 7.95 12.54 -15.11
CA ASN A 132 7.97 13.49 -14.01
C ASN A 132 6.72 13.38 -13.11
N ILE A 133 5.54 13.28 -13.72
CA ILE A 133 4.26 13.23 -12.99
C ILE A 133 4.19 11.97 -12.13
N ILE A 134 4.73 10.85 -12.60
CA ILE A 134 4.57 9.57 -11.92
C ILE A 134 5.78 9.16 -11.08
N SER A 135 7.01 9.47 -11.50
CA SER A 135 8.21 8.98 -10.82
C SER A 135 8.31 9.49 -9.39
N PHE A 136 8.04 10.77 -9.13
CA PHE A 136 8.16 11.33 -7.77
C PHE A 136 7.12 10.75 -6.80
N PRO A 137 5.80 10.71 -7.13
CA PRO A 137 4.82 10.04 -6.28
C PRO A 137 5.16 8.57 -6.03
N LEU A 138 5.56 7.81 -7.06
CA LEU A 138 5.94 6.41 -6.89
C LEU A 138 7.18 6.25 -6.00
N GLU A 139 8.17 7.13 -6.11
CA GLU A 139 9.35 7.08 -5.23
C GLU A 139 8.99 7.30 -3.77
N ASN A 140 8.09 8.25 -3.48
CA ASN A 140 7.65 8.51 -2.12
C ASN A 140 6.86 7.34 -1.53
N ILE A 141 5.93 6.77 -2.29
CA ILE A 141 5.11 5.63 -1.82
C ILE A 141 5.96 4.38 -1.64
N LEU A 142 7.00 4.20 -2.47
CA LEU A 142 7.88 3.04 -2.43
C LEU A 142 9.07 3.17 -1.47
N LYS A 143 9.11 4.21 -0.62
CA LYS A 143 10.16 4.36 0.41
C LYS A 143 10.16 3.16 1.35
N SER A 144 11.36 2.64 1.64
CA SER A 144 11.54 1.56 2.60
C SER A 144 11.12 1.98 4.01
N GLU A 145 11.33 3.24 4.39
CA GLU A 145 10.93 3.78 5.70
C GLU A 145 9.43 3.56 6.00
N LEU A 146 8.56 3.76 5.00
CA LEU A 146 7.12 3.51 5.13
C LEU A 146 6.82 2.03 5.33
N ARG A 147 7.53 1.16 4.59
CA ARG A 147 7.43 -0.30 4.74
C ARG A 147 7.90 -0.73 6.13
N ASP A 148 9.05 -0.24 6.57
CA ASP A 148 9.69 -0.62 7.82
C ASP A 148 8.84 -0.15 9.02
N SER A 149 8.29 1.07 8.95
CA SER A 149 7.34 1.58 9.94
C SER A 149 6.10 0.70 10.07
N ARG A 150 5.50 0.27 8.95
CA ARG A 150 4.36 -0.66 8.93
C ARG A 150 4.71 -2.03 9.54
N LEU A 151 5.87 -2.58 9.20
CA LEU A 151 6.32 -3.88 9.74
C LEU A 151 6.60 -3.81 11.24
N GLU A 152 7.15 -2.70 11.73
CA GLU A 152 7.38 -2.52 13.16
C GLU A 152 6.05 -2.42 13.93
N LEU A 153 5.05 -1.72 13.41
CA LEU A 153 3.71 -1.67 14.02
C LEU A 153 3.06 -3.06 14.08
N LYS A 154 3.09 -3.83 12.98
CA LYS A 154 2.60 -5.23 12.99
C LYS A 154 3.32 -6.06 14.05
N LYS A 155 4.64 -5.89 14.18
CA LYS A 155 5.44 -6.62 15.17
C LYS A 155 5.08 -6.24 16.61
N GLN A 156 4.83 -4.95 16.88
CA GLN A 156 4.39 -4.52 18.21
C GLN A 156 2.98 -5.03 18.54
N LEU A 157 2.08 -5.06 17.56
CA LEU A 157 0.77 -5.70 17.70
C LEU A 157 0.91 -7.20 18.02
N GLU A 158 1.67 -7.96 17.23
CA GLU A 158 1.91 -9.38 17.45
C GLU A 158 2.54 -9.66 18.83
N LYS A 159 3.42 -8.77 19.28
CA LYS A 159 4.00 -8.85 20.63
C LYS A 159 2.92 -8.65 21.70
N SER A 160 2.11 -7.60 21.59
CA SER A 160 1.04 -7.31 22.57
C SER A 160 0.00 -8.44 22.64
N TRP A 161 -0.30 -9.09 21.50
CA TRP A 161 -1.17 -10.25 21.44
C TRP A 161 -0.57 -11.47 22.15
N LYS A 162 0.72 -11.76 21.93
CA LYS A 162 1.43 -12.86 22.62
C LYS A 162 1.51 -12.62 24.12
N ASP A 163 1.81 -11.39 24.54
CA ASP A 163 1.87 -11.03 25.95
C ASP A 163 0.50 -11.23 26.62
N TYR A 164 -0.58 -10.85 25.93
CA TYR A 164 -1.95 -11.14 26.36
C TYR A 164 -2.23 -12.65 26.48
N ASP A 165 -1.93 -13.44 25.45
CA ASP A 165 -2.18 -14.90 25.42
C ASP A 165 -1.43 -15.64 26.55
N ILE A 166 -0.15 -15.28 26.76
CA ILE A 166 0.66 -15.82 27.86
C ILE A 166 0.03 -15.50 29.22
N LYS A 167 -0.46 -14.27 29.41
CA LYS A 167 -1.07 -13.83 30.67
C LYS A 167 -2.40 -14.56 30.92
N VAL A 168 -3.23 -14.75 29.90
CA VAL A 168 -4.44 -15.57 29.97
C VAL A 168 -4.11 -17.00 30.40
N GLY A 169 -3.14 -17.64 29.74
CA GLY A 169 -2.72 -19.01 30.07
C GLY A 169 -2.21 -19.17 31.51
N LYS A 170 -1.48 -18.16 32.04
CA LYS A 170 -1.04 -18.13 33.44
C LYS A 170 -2.23 -18.05 34.41
N LEU A 171 -3.17 -17.13 34.16
CA LEU A 171 -4.34 -16.94 35.02
C LEU A 171 -5.25 -18.17 35.03
N GLU A 172 -5.44 -18.83 33.88
CA GLU A 172 -6.19 -20.09 33.84
C GLU A 172 -5.52 -21.20 34.66
N LYS A 173 -4.19 -21.29 34.61
CA LYS A 173 -3.43 -22.28 35.38
C LYS A 173 -3.53 -22.00 36.88
N GLU A 174 -3.37 -20.75 37.29
CA GLU A 174 -3.55 -20.31 38.67
C GLU A 174 -4.97 -20.56 39.17
N ARG A 175 -5.99 -20.33 38.33
CA ARG A 175 -7.39 -20.64 38.65
C ARG A 175 -7.60 -22.13 38.90
N ARG A 176 -7.09 -22.99 38.02
CA ARG A 176 -7.19 -24.46 38.17
C ARG A 176 -6.49 -24.94 39.43
N GLU A 177 -5.35 -24.37 39.77
CA GLU A 177 -4.58 -24.71 40.97
C GLU A 177 -5.29 -24.25 42.26
N LYS A 178 -5.79 -23.00 42.28
CA LYS A 178 -6.60 -22.48 43.41
C LYS A 178 -7.88 -23.29 43.61
N SER A 179 -8.57 -23.70 42.53
CA SER A 179 -9.75 -24.57 42.61
C SER A 179 -9.44 -25.95 43.19
N ARG A 180 -8.21 -26.48 43.00
CA ARG A 180 -7.77 -27.73 43.63
C ARG A 180 -7.45 -27.58 45.12
N GLN A 181 -6.96 -26.41 45.53
CA GLN A 181 -6.59 -26.13 46.94
C GLN A 181 -7.79 -25.74 47.82
N LEU A 182 -8.81 -25.07 47.28
CA LEU A 182 -9.91 -24.42 48.04
C LEU A 182 -11.21 -25.22 48.10
N GLY A 183 -11.15 -26.55 48.20
CA GLY A 183 -12.30 -27.45 48.04
C GLY A 183 -13.59 -27.21 48.88
N LEU A 184 -13.79 -26.11 49.61
CA LEU A 184 -15.02 -25.85 50.38
C LEU A 184 -15.35 -24.39 50.82
N ILE A 185 -14.69 -23.30 50.35
CA ILE A 185 -15.04 -21.94 50.85
C ILE A 185 -15.33 -20.96 49.71
N LYS A 186 -16.51 -20.30 49.78
CA LYS A 186 -16.93 -19.18 48.94
C LYS A 186 -15.97 -18.01 49.12
N THR A 187 -15.19 -17.70 48.10
CA THR A 187 -14.40 -16.47 48.06
C THR A 187 -15.14 -15.43 47.23
N GLU A 188 -15.35 -14.26 47.82
CA GLU A 188 -15.80 -13.04 47.16
C GLU A 188 -14.89 -12.70 45.96
N GLY A 189 -15.47 -12.05 44.95
CA GLY A 189 -14.91 -11.84 43.61
C GLY A 189 -13.43 -11.46 43.59
N TYR A 190 -12.58 -12.41 43.23
CA TYR A 190 -11.20 -12.13 42.85
C TYR A 190 -11.22 -11.40 41.51
N ASN A 191 -10.74 -10.16 41.47
CA ASN A 191 -10.71 -9.25 40.30
C ASN A 191 -9.75 -9.75 39.20
N VAL A 192 -10.07 -10.88 38.55
CA VAL A 192 -9.40 -11.37 37.33
C VAL A 192 -9.41 -10.31 36.22
N THR A 193 -10.39 -9.40 36.25
CA THR A 193 -10.56 -8.30 35.31
C THR A 193 -9.46 -7.25 35.39
N GLU A 194 -8.99 -6.88 36.60
CA GLU A 194 -7.89 -5.93 36.82
C GLU A 194 -6.55 -6.53 36.38
N ASP A 195 -6.35 -7.83 36.62
CA ASP A 195 -5.10 -8.54 36.29
C ASP A 195 -4.81 -8.64 34.78
N MET A 196 -5.80 -8.37 33.93
CA MET A 196 -5.70 -8.46 32.47
C MET A 196 -5.95 -7.14 31.74
N GLU A 197 -6.28 -6.09 32.49
CA GLU A 197 -6.62 -4.80 31.90
C GLU A 197 -5.44 -4.18 31.17
N ARG A 198 -4.23 -4.25 31.76
CA ARG A 198 -3.02 -3.69 31.16
C ARG A 198 -2.74 -4.27 29.78
N GLU A 199 -2.75 -5.59 29.65
CA GLU A 199 -2.46 -6.28 28.39
C GLU A 199 -3.57 -6.03 27.35
N ARG A 200 -4.85 -6.02 27.75
CA ARG A 200 -5.96 -5.64 26.85
C ARG A 200 -5.82 -4.23 26.31
N ARG A 201 -5.58 -3.25 27.19
CA ARG A 201 -5.42 -1.84 26.79
C ARG A 201 -4.21 -1.65 25.89
N THR A 202 -3.12 -2.36 26.16
CA THR A 202 -1.92 -2.33 25.31
C THR A 202 -2.25 -2.84 23.90
N PHE A 203 -2.94 -3.97 23.78
CA PHE A 203 -3.37 -4.48 22.47
C PHE A 203 -4.30 -3.51 21.74
N GLN A 204 -5.30 -2.94 22.44
CA GLN A 204 -6.20 -1.94 21.86
C GLN A 204 -5.45 -0.72 21.31
N LEU A 205 -4.45 -0.21 22.05
CA LEU A 205 -3.60 0.89 21.60
C LEU A 205 -2.81 0.52 20.34
N GLN A 206 -2.21 -0.68 20.31
CA GLN A 206 -1.48 -1.15 19.14
C GLN A 206 -2.40 -1.33 17.92
N MET A 207 -3.64 -1.77 18.12
CA MET A 207 -4.65 -1.80 17.06
C MET A 207 -4.98 -0.39 16.54
N CYS A 208 -5.08 0.62 17.40
CA CYS A 208 -5.28 2.01 16.98
C CYS A 208 -4.11 2.56 16.16
N GLU A 209 -2.87 2.26 16.56
CA GLU A 209 -1.66 2.70 15.84
C GLU A 209 -1.55 2.06 14.45
N VAL A 210 -2.11 0.85 14.26
CA VAL A 210 -2.23 0.21 12.95
C VAL A 210 -3.41 0.79 12.15
N GLY A 211 -4.56 1.01 12.80
CA GLY A 211 -5.78 1.53 12.17
C GLY A 211 -5.68 2.98 11.68
N SER A 212 -4.73 3.77 12.17
CA SER A 212 -4.46 5.12 11.63
C SER A 212 -3.86 5.12 10.21
N TRP A 213 -3.55 3.95 9.65
CA TRP A 213 -2.97 3.78 8.31
C TRP A 213 -3.94 3.23 7.25
N SER A 214 -5.09 2.69 7.68
CA SER A 214 -6.17 2.18 6.83
C SER A 214 -7.22 3.25 6.59
#